data_AF-A0A2M8E8B1-F1
#
_entry.id   AF-A0A2M8E8B1-F1
#
_cell.length_a   1.000
_cell.length_b   1.000
_cell.length_c   1.000
_cell.angle_alpha   90.00
_cell.angle_beta   90.00
_cell.angle_gamma   90.00
#
_symmetry.space_group_name_H-M   'P 1'
#
loop_
_entity.id
_entity.type
_entity.pdbx_description
1 polymer ?
#
loop_
_entity_poly.entity_id
_entity_poly.type
_entity_poly.pdbx_seq_one_letter_code
_entity_poly.pdbx_strand_id
1 'polypeptide(L)'
;MSPPATEPSALFHAKWVAKIALLVALVSAAGLLVAIFWVTTDEGVSYGSVVFSRSLTQQKLGPLMVVFALLSVCVEALFTWLIALYSSHRIAGPLFRFSQNVKAISADAFAAPLAIRKTDLLQQEWQEFDTAQKRLRDHYGELRDALTSCQQSVAASGDGPRLTEAFARLHEVECRVQI
;
A
#
# COMPACT_ATOMS: atom_id res chain seq x y z
N MET A 1 -12.98 -17.30 16.49
CA MET A 1 -12.42 -17.04 15.16
C MET A 1 -11.27 -16.06 15.34
N SER A 2 -10.05 -16.58 15.36
CA SER A 2 -8.85 -15.81 15.70
C SER A 2 -8.57 -14.76 14.62
N PRO A 3 -8.21 -13.52 14.97
CA PRO A 3 -7.82 -12.53 13.99
C PRO A 3 -6.55 -13.00 13.25
N PRO A 4 -6.46 -12.85 11.92
CA PRO A 4 -5.24 -13.16 11.20
C PRO A 4 -4.11 -12.26 11.70
N ALA A 5 -2.97 -12.87 12.02
CA ALA A 5 -1.77 -12.18 12.47
C ALA A 5 -1.40 -11.10 11.45
N THR A 6 -1.51 -9.84 11.86
CA THR A 6 -1.02 -8.69 11.11
C THR A 6 0.50 -8.82 11.04
N GLU A 7 1.05 -9.16 9.87
CA GLU A 7 2.48 -8.95 9.65
C GLU A 7 2.74 -7.46 9.91
N PRO A 8 3.63 -7.09 10.85
CA PRO A 8 3.91 -5.69 11.12
C PRO A 8 4.42 -5.05 9.83
N SER A 9 3.83 -3.93 9.43
CA SER A 9 4.17 -3.13 8.23
C SER A 9 5.67 -2.86 8.07
N ALA A 10 6.42 -2.88 9.18
CA ALA A 10 7.88 -2.86 9.22
C ALA A 10 8.55 -3.95 8.37
N LEU A 11 7.99 -5.17 8.34
CA LEU A 11 8.52 -6.28 7.54
C LEU A 11 8.39 -6.03 6.03
N PHE A 12 7.34 -5.32 5.60
CA PHE A 12 7.14 -5.00 4.19
C PHE A 12 8.15 -3.95 3.70
N HIS A 13 8.36 -2.89 4.48
CA HIS A 13 9.40 -1.89 4.19
C HIS A 13 10.80 -2.51 4.26
N ALA A 14 11.07 -3.37 5.24
CA ALA A 14 12.33 -4.09 5.37
C ALA A 14 12.61 -5.01 4.18
N LYS A 15 11.61 -5.76 3.68
CA LYS A 15 11.74 -6.63 2.50
C LYS A 15 12.13 -5.83 1.25
N TRP A 16 11.60 -4.62 1.07
CA TRP A 16 11.95 -3.76 -0.07
C TRP A 16 13.31 -3.09 0.08
N VAL A 17 13.60 -2.53 1.26
CA VAL A 17 14.92 -1.95 1.57
C VAL A 17 16.01 -2.99 1.41
N ALA A 18 15.79 -4.23 1.88
CA ALA A 18 16.75 -5.33 1.73
C ALA A 18 17.01 -5.69 0.26
N LYS A 19 15.97 -5.70 -0.59
CA LYS A 19 16.14 -5.96 -2.03
C LYS A 19 16.96 -4.88 -2.72
N ILE A 20 16.72 -3.61 -2.37
CA ILE A 20 17.47 -2.48 -2.93
C ILE A 20 18.93 -2.55 -2.46
N ALA A 21 19.15 -2.73 -1.16
CA ALA A 21 20.50 -2.85 -0.58
C ALA A 21 21.28 -4.02 -1.21
N LEU A 22 20.62 -5.16 -1.45
CA LEU A 22 21.23 -6.31 -2.11
C LEU A 22 21.59 -6.02 -3.58
N LEU A 23 20.74 -5.30 -4.31
CA LEU A 23 21.02 -4.90 -5.69
C LEU A 23 22.21 -3.92 -5.75
N VAL A 24 22.23 -2.92 -4.85
CA VAL A 24 23.34 -1.97 -4.72
C VAL A 24 24.65 -2.68 -4.39
N ALA A 25 24.63 -3.62 -3.44
CA ALA A 25 25.79 -4.42 -3.09
C ALA A 25 26.28 -5.24 -4.28
N LEU A 26 25.37 -5.82 -5.06
CA LEU A 26 25.71 -6.64 -6.23
C LEU A 26 26.32 -5.81 -7.37
N VAL A 27 25.76 -4.63 -7.66
CA VAL A 27 26.32 -3.68 -8.64
C VAL A 27 27.70 -3.20 -8.19
N SER A 28 27.86 -2.87 -6.92
CA SER A 28 29.15 -2.43 -6.35
C SER A 28 30.21 -3.53 -6.40
N ALA A 29 29.85 -4.77 -6.04
CA ALA A 29 30.75 -5.92 -6.11
C ALA A 29 31.15 -6.24 -7.56
N ALA A 30 30.20 -6.17 -8.50
CA ALA A 30 30.50 -6.35 -9.92
C ALA A 30 31.45 -5.27 -10.45
N GLY A 31 31.21 -4.00 -10.10
CA GLY A 31 32.10 -2.89 -10.46
C GLY A 31 33.52 -3.07 -9.91
N LEU A 32 33.65 -3.54 -8.67
CA LEU A 32 34.94 -3.85 -8.06
C LEU A 32 35.65 -5.01 -8.78
N LEU A 33 34.93 -6.08 -9.11
CA LEU A 33 35.50 -7.22 -9.85
C LEU A 33 35.98 -6.83 -11.25
N VAL A 34 35.22 -5.99 -11.96
CA VAL A 34 35.62 -5.46 -13.27
C VAL A 34 36.87 -4.60 -13.14
N ALA A 35 36.94 -3.73 -12.13
CA ALA A 35 38.12 -2.91 -11.88
C ALA A 35 39.36 -3.77 -11.56
N ILE A 36 39.23 -4.80 -10.72
CA ILE A 36 40.31 -5.73 -10.41
C ILE A 36 40.74 -6.49 -11.66
N PHE A 37 39.80 -7.03 -12.43
CA PHE A 37 40.10 -7.74 -13.67
C PHE A 37 40.88 -6.84 -14.63
N TRP A 38 40.39 -5.62 -14.88
CA TRP A 38 41.03 -4.70 -15.82
C TRP A 38 42.44 -4.28 -15.38
N VAL A 39 42.68 -4.14 -14.06
CA VAL A 39 44.01 -3.86 -13.50
C VAL A 39 44.94 -5.07 -13.56
N THR A 40 44.42 -6.30 -13.52
CA THR A 40 45.23 -7.54 -13.41
C THR A 40 45.56 -8.16 -14.76
N THR A 41 44.84 -7.81 -15.84
CA THR A 41 44.98 -8.52 -17.13
C THR A 41 46.19 -8.06 -17.96
N ASP A 42 46.87 -6.96 -17.59
CA ASP A 42 48.11 -6.52 -18.24
C ASP A 42 49.34 -6.73 -17.34
N GLU A 43 50.24 -7.58 -17.82
CA GLU A 43 51.65 -7.78 -17.45
C GLU A 43 52.04 -8.86 -16.42
N GLY A 44 52.73 -9.88 -16.95
CA GLY A 44 53.54 -10.82 -16.20
C GLY A 44 54.77 -10.17 -15.55
N VAL A 45 54.88 -10.35 -14.24
CA VAL A 45 56.07 -10.39 -13.37
C VAL A 45 57.37 -9.74 -13.92
N SER A 46 57.51 -8.41 -13.81
CA SER A 46 58.82 -7.73 -13.83
C SER A 46 58.84 -6.56 -12.84
N TYR A 47 59.89 -6.44 -12.04
CA TYR A 47 60.00 -5.45 -10.94
C TYR A 47 59.91 -3.98 -11.42
N GLY A 48 60.27 -3.71 -12.68
CA GLY A 48 60.14 -2.40 -13.33
C GLY A 48 58.69 -2.03 -13.69
N SER A 49 57.85 -3.00 -14.07
CA SER A 49 56.43 -2.76 -14.30
C SER A 49 55.68 -2.56 -13.00
N VAL A 50 56.09 -3.14 -11.87
CA VAL A 50 55.46 -2.88 -10.55
C VAL A 50 55.57 -1.41 -10.10
N VAL A 51 56.70 -0.74 -10.38
CA VAL A 51 56.91 0.67 -10.03
C VAL A 51 56.22 1.62 -11.02
N PHE A 52 56.24 1.30 -12.32
CA PHE A 52 55.58 2.10 -13.35
C PHE A 52 54.04 1.94 -13.31
N SER A 53 53.56 0.72 -13.07
CA SER A 53 52.16 0.42 -12.76
C SER A 53 51.70 1.24 -11.56
N ARG A 54 52.52 1.46 -10.53
CA ARG A 54 52.10 2.30 -9.38
C ARG A 54 51.71 3.74 -9.78
N SER A 55 52.36 4.33 -10.78
CA SER A 55 52.05 5.67 -11.29
C SER A 55 50.85 5.67 -12.25
N LEU A 56 50.77 4.70 -13.16
CA LEU A 56 49.64 4.52 -14.08
C LEU A 56 48.34 4.11 -13.37
N THR A 57 48.44 3.21 -12.40
CA THR A 57 47.36 2.78 -11.52
C THR A 57 46.82 3.97 -10.73
N GLN A 58 47.66 4.85 -10.15
CA GLN A 58 47.17 6.05 -9.44
C GLN A 58 46.50 7.08 -10.37
N GLN A 59 47.00 7.27 -11.60
CA GLN A 59 46.44 8.25 -12.53
C GLN A 59 45.12 7.81 -13.16
N LYS A 60 44.91 6.51 -13.36
CA LYS A 60 43.70 5.94 -13.96
C LYS A 60 42.63 5.52 -12.94
N LEU A 61 43.01 5.19 -11.70
CA LEU A 61 42.02 4.79 -10.67
C LEU A 61 41.08 5.92 -10.30
N GLY A 62 41.58 7.15 -10.09
CA GLY A 62 40.75 8.28 -9.65
C GLY A 62 39.57 8.52 -10.61
N PRO A 63 39.83 8.74 -11.91
CA PRO A 63 38.76 8.88 -12.92
C PRO A 63 37.86 7.64 -13.02
N LEU A 64 38.43 6.43 -12.94
CA LEU A 64 37.65 5.19 -13.00
C LEU A 64 36.68 5.06 -11.81
N MET A 65 37.14 5.38 -10.61
CA MET A 65 36.31 5.40 -9.39
C MET A 65 35.18 6.42 -9.51
N VAL A 66 35.46 7.61 -10.05
CA VAL A 66 34.43 8.63 -10.29
C VAL A 66 33.39 8.14 -11.29
N VAL A 67 33.80 7.50 -12.39
CA VAL A 67 32.87 6.94 -13.38
C VAL A 67 31.99 5.85 -12.76
N PHE A 68 32.57 4.92 -12.01
CA PHE A 68 31.80 3.87 -11.34
C PHE A 68 30.88 4.40 -10.24
N ALA A 69 31.33 5.38 -9.47
CA ALA A 69 30.50 6.05 -8.47
C ALA A 69 29.31 6.75 -9.15
N LEU A 70 29.55 7.50 -10.23
CA LEU A 70 28.50 8.17 -10.97
C LEU A 70 27.50 7.17 -11.57
N LEU A 71 28.00 6.09 -12.17
CA LEU A 71 27.16 5.02 -12.70
C LEU A 71 26.28 4.40 -11.60
N SER A 72 26.86 4.14 -10.42
CA SER A 72 26.15 3.57 -9.28
C SER A 72 25.04 4.50 -8.79
N VAL A 73 25.34 5.79 -8.64
CA VAL A 73 24.35 6.82 -8.26
C VAL A 73 23.22 6.91 -9.29
N CYS A 74 23.53 6.86 -10.59
CA CYS A 74 22.51 6.88 -11.64
C CYS A 74 21.57 5.66 -11.54
N VAL A 75 22.12 4.47 -11.29
CA VAL A 75 21.34 3.24 -11.11
C VAL A 75 20.46 3.34 -9.87
N GLU A 76 21.01 3.81 -8.74
CA GLU A 76 20.26 4.01 -7.49
C GLU A 76 19.12 5.03 -7.65
N ALA A 77 19.38 6.15 -8.34
CA ALA A 77 18.38 7.16 -8.62
C ALA A 77 17.23 6.59 -9.47
N LEU A 78 17.55 5.80 -10.50
CA LEU A 78 16.56 5.16 -11.36
C LEU A 78 15.66 4.20 -10.56
N PHE A 79 16.24 3.31 -9.74
CA PHE A 79 15.47 2.38 -8.93
C PHE A 79 14.62 3.09 -7.89
N THR A 80 15.17 4.10 -7.22
CA THR A 80 14.45 4.92 -6.24
C THR A 80 13.24 5.59 -6.89
N TRP A 81 13.43 6.17 -8.09
CA TRP A 81 12.35 6.78 -8.86
C TRP A 81 11.26 5.77 -9.24
N LEU A 82 11.64 4.60 -9.75
CA LEU A 82 10.69 3.53 -10.10
C LEU A 82 9.88 3.05 -8.90
N ILE A 83 10.52 2.87 -7.74
CA ILE A 83 9.85 2.46 -6.50
C ILE A 83 8.89 3.54 -6.02
N ALA A 84 9.31 4.81 -6.02
CA ALA A 84 8.47 5.92 -5.62
C ALA A 84 7.23 6.03 -6.52
N LEU A 85 7.41 5.92 -7.83
CA LEU A 85 6.33 5.93 -8.82
C LEU A 85 5.36 4.76 -8.62
N TYR A 86 5.90 3.55 -8.48
CA TYR A 86 5.09 2.34 -8.28
C TYR A 86 4.30 2.38 -6.97
N SER A 87 4.95 2.81 -5.88
CA SER A 87 4.30 2.98 -4.58
C SER A 87 3.18 4.02 -4.64
N SER A 88 3.44 5.16 -5.28
CA SER A 88 2.44 6.21 -5.48
C SER A 88 1.19 5.69 -6.19
N HIS A 89 1.34 4.93 -7.27
CA HIS A 89 0.20 4.34 -7.98
C HIS A 89 -0.59 3.34 -7.13
N ARG A 90 0.09 2.54 -6.30
CA ARG A 90 -0.56 1.57 -5.40
C ARG A 90 -1.32 2.22 -4.24
N ILE A 91 -1.08 3.49 -3.95
CA ILE A 91 -1.81 4.27 -2.94
C ILE A 91 -2.90 5.13 -3.59
N ALA A 92 -2.58 5.82 -4.69
CA ALA A 92 -3.52 6.71 -5.37
C ALA A 92 -4.72 5.96 -5.96
N GLY A 93 -4.49 4.75 -6.50
CA GLY A 93 -5.54 3.88 -7.05
C GLY A 93 -6.63 3.51 -6.04
N PRO A 94 -6.32 2.86 -4.91
CA PRO A 94 -7.31 2.56 -3.88
C PRO A 94 -7.94 3.83 -3.30
N LEU A 95 -7.17 4.90 -3.08
CA LEU A 95 -7.69 6.16 -2.54
C LEU A 95 -8.76 6.80 -3.45
N PHE A 96 -8.56 6.76 -4.76
CA PHE A 96 -9.57 7.19 -5.72
C PHE A 96 -10.85 6.34 -5.61
N ARG A 97 -10.71 5.02 -5.46
CA ARG A 97 -11.86 4.11 -5.29
C ARG A 97 -12.59 4.35 -3.96
N PHE A 98 -11.87 4.61 -2.87
CA PHE A 98 -12.46 5.04 -1.60
C PHE A 98 -13.31 6.29 -1.75
N SER A 99 -12.77 7.34 -2.38
CA SER A 99 -13.50 8.59 -2.63
C SER A 99 -14.79 8.35 -3.43
N GLN A 100 -14.72 7.50 -4.47
CA GLN A 100 -15.90 7.14 -5.25
C GLN A 100 -16.92 6.34 -4.45
N ASN A 101 -16.49 5.45 -3.55
CA ASN A 101 -17.39 4.73 -2.66
C ASN A 101 -18.10 5.67 -1.68
N VAL A 102 -17.37 6.59 -1.04
CA VAL A 102 -17.96 7.59 -0.15
C VAL A 102 -19.01 8.42 -0.90
N LYS A 103 -18.68 8.86 -2.13
CA LYS A 103 -19.63 9.61 -2.97
C LYS A 103 -20.87 8.77 -3.31
N ALA A 104 -20.71 7.50 -3.68
CA ALA A 104 -21.82 6.61 -3.98
C ALA A 104 -22.72 6.38 -2.76
N ILE A 105 -22.14 6.13 -1.59
CA ILE A 105 -22.86 5.92 -0.33
C ILE A 105 -23.61 7.18 0.10
N SER A 106 -23.02 8.35 -0.11
CA SER A 106 -23.68 9.63 0.22
C SER A 106 -24.92 9.90 -0.64
N ALA A 107 -24.98 9.35 -1.86
CA ALA A 107 -26.14 9.45 -2.74
C ALA A 107 -27.16 8.33 -2.49
N ASP A 108 -26.67 7.12 -2.20
CA ASP A 108 -27.49 5.94 -1.92
C ASP A 108 -26.80 5.04 -0.89
N ALA A 109 -27.37 4.92 0.30
CA ALA A 109 -26.86 4.07 1.38
C ALA A 109 -26.77 2.58 1.00
N PHE A 110 -27.53 2.14 -0.03
CA PHE A 110 -27.52 0.77 -0.54
C PHE A 110 -26.61 0.56 -1.75
N ALA A 111 -25.82 1.58 -2.15
CA ALA A 111 -24.86 1.44 -3.24
C ALA A 111 -23.85 0.30 -2.98
N ALA A 112 -23.55 -0.49 -4.02
CA ALA A 112 -22.56 -1.57 -3.93
C ALA A 112 -21.14 -0.98 -3.87
N PRO A 113 -20.27 -1.42 -2.94
CA PRO A 113 -18.91 -0.93 -2.87
C PRO A 113 -18.07 -1.38 -4.08
N LEU A 114 -17.28 -0.47 -4.62
CA LEU A 114 -16.18 -0.74 -5.55
C LEU A 114 -14.97 -1.27 -4.76
N ALA A 115 -14.80 -2.58 -4.75
CA ALA A 115 -13.66 -3.23 -4.09
C ALA A 115 -12.30 -2.77 -4.65
N ILE A 116 -11.33 -2.52 -3.78
CA ILE A 116 -9.94 -2.27 -4.18
C ILE A 116 -9.25 -3.56 -4.63
N ARG A 117 -8.18 -3.48 -5.43
CA ARG A 117 -7.52 -4.68 -5.98
C ARG A 117 -6.72 -5.36 -4.86
N LYS A 118 -6.57 -6.69 -4.89
CA LYS A 118 -5.81 -7.44 -3.87
C LYS A 118 -4.35 -6.99 -3.71
N THR A 119 -3.79 -6.45 -4.78
CA THR A 119 -2.42 -5.92 -4.82
C THR A 119 -2.34 -4.45 -4.46
N ASP A 120 -3.42 -3.75 -4.15
CA ASP A 120 -3.35 -2.35 -3.74
C ASP A 120 -2.87 -2.25 -2.29
N LEU A 121 -2.24 -1.13 -1.92
CA LEU A 121 -2.03 -0.82 -0.50
C LEU A 121 -3.38 -0.44 0.13
N LEU A 122 -3.43 -0.31 1.46
CA LEU A 122 -4.63 0.03 2.21
C LEU A 122 -5.74 -1.06 2.29
N GLN A 123 -5.35 -2.34 2.21
CA GLN A 123 -6.31 -3.45 2.32
C GLN A 123 -7.01 -3.52 3.67
N GLN A 124 -6.30 -3.19 4.74
CA GLN A 124 -6.86 -3.24 6.09
C GLN A 124 -7.92 -2.15 6.27
N GLU A 125 -7.58 -0.93 5.87
CA GLU A 125 -8.47 0.23 5.86
C GLU A 125 -9.70 -0.05 5.00
N TRP A 126 -9.53 -0.80 3.91
CA TRP A 126 -10.64 -1.22 3.05
C TRP A 126 -11.57 -2.20 3.77
N GLN A 127 -11.02 -3.18 4.49
CA GLN A 127 -11.82 -4.13 5.26
C GLN A 127 -12.60 -3.44 6.38
N GLU A 128 -11.97 -2.48 7.06
CA GLU A 128 -12.63 -1.68 8.09
C GLU A 128 -13.75 -0.82 7.50
N PHE A 129 -13.49 -0.16 6.36
CA PHE A 129 -14.48 0.61 5.62
C PHE A 129 -15.65 -0.24 5.12
N ASP A 130 -15.39 -1.38 4.48
CA ASP A 130 -16.42 -2.29 3.97
C ASP A 130 -17.29 -2.84 5.11
N THR A 131 -16.67 -3.15 6.25
CA THR A 131 -17.41 -3.54 7.46
C THR A 131 -18.29 -2.41 7.98
N ALA A 132 -17.78 -1.18 8.03
CA ALA A 132 -18.55 -0.02 8.46
C ALA A 132 -19.72 0.28 7.51
N GLN A 133 -19.48 0.21 6.19
CA GLN A 133 -20.52 0.39 5.18
C GLN A 133 -21.59 -0.70 5.28
N LYS A 134 -21.20 -1.96 5.50
CA LYS A 134 -22.15 -3.06 5.70
C LYS A 134 -23.05 -2.80 6.90
N ARG A 135 -22.48 -2.42 8.05
CA ARG A 135 -23.24 -2.07 9.27
C ARG A 135 -24.22 -0.92 9.01
N LEU A 136 -23.78 0.11 8.29
CA LEU A 136 -24.64 1.24 7.95
C LEU A 136 -25.83 0.82 7.07
N ARG A 137 -25.56 -0.02 6.06
CA ARG A 137 -26.60 -0.55 5.16
C ARG A 137 -27.59 -1.44 5.90
N ASP A 138 -27.10 -2.32 6.76
CA ASP A 138 -27.94 -3.20 7.57
C ASP A 138 -28.86 -2.36 8.48
N HIS A 139 -28.32 -1.31 9.11
CA HIS A 139 -29.08 -0.38 9.95
C HIS A 139 -30.18 0.36 9.17
N TYR A 140 -29.87 0.94 8.00
CA TYR A 140 -30.90 1.58 7.16
C TYR A 140 -31.95 0.57 6.67
N GLY A 141 -31.56 -0.68 6.44
CA GLY A 141 -32.48 -1.78 6.15
C GLY A 141 -33.45 -2.03 7.31
N GLU A 142 -32.93 -2.22 8.52
CA GLU A 142 -33.73 -2.41 9.74
C GLU A 142 -34.69 -1.23 9.99
N LEU A 143 -34.23 0.01 9.77
CA LEU A 143 -35.05 1.21 9.91
C LEU A 143 -36.19 1.24 8.89
N ARG A 144 -35.91 0.91 7.62
CA ARG A 144 -36.93 0.84 6.58
C ARG A 144 -37.98 -0.23 6.87
N ASP A 145 -37.56 -1.38 7.37
CA ASP A 145 -38.45 -2.48 7.73
C ASP A 145 -39.33 -2.13 8.94
N ALA A 146 -38.76 -1.44 9.94
CA ALA A 146 -39.50 -0.91 11.08
C ALA A 146 -40.54 0.14 10.66
N LEU A 147 -40.16 1.10 9.81
CA LEU A 147 -41.09 2.10 9.25
C LEU A 147 -42.23 1.45 8.46
N THR A 148 -41.93 0.46 7.64
CA THR A 148 -42.93 -0.27 6.86
C THR A 148 -43.91 -1.00 7.78
N SER A 149 -43.41 -1.60 8.87
CA SER A 149 -44.22 -2.26 9.90
C SER A 149 -45.13 -1.27 10.64
N CYS A 150 -44.64 -0.07 10.96
CA CYS A 150 -45.44 1.02 11.50
C CYS A 150 -46.57 1.43 10.54
N GLN A 151 -46.24 1.69 9.27
CA GLN A 151 -47.22 2.12 8.26
C GLN A 151 -48.31 1.08 8.04
N GLN A 152 -47.95 -0.21 7.98
CA GLN A 152 -48.91 -1.30 7.87
C GLN A 152 -49.80 -1.40 9.10
N SER A 153 -49.26 -1.20 10.31
CA SER A 153 -50.05 -1.20 11.55
C SER A 153 -51.02 -0.03 11.62
N VAL A 154 -50.62 1.16 11.15
CA VAL A 154 -51.49 2.35 11.04
C VAL A 154 -52.58 2.16 10.00
N ALA A 155 -52.25 1.56 8.84
CA ALA A 155 -53.21 1.28 7.78
C ALA A 155 -54.19 0.15 8.13
N ALA A 156 -53.77 -0.81 8.97
CA ALA A 156 -54.56 -1.99 9.30
C ALA A 156 -55.70 -1.73 10.29
N SER A 157 -55.59 -0.76 11.22
CA SER A 157 -56.68 -0.20 12.07
C SER A 157 -56.10 0.61 13.23
N GLY A 158 -56.89 1.52 13.83
CA GLY A 158 -56.57 2.35 15.00
C GLY A 158 -56.31 1.61 16.32
N ASP A 159 -55.61 0.48 16.27
CA ASP A 159 -55.15 -0.28 17.43
C ASP A 159 -53.92 0.39 18.06
N GLY A 160 -54.18 1.22 19.07
CA GLY A 160 -53.15 1.86 19.91
C GLY A 160 -52.03 0.94 20.41
N PRO A 161 -52.25 -0.34 20.78
CA PRO A 161 -51.19 -1.21 21.28
C PRO A 161 -50.13 -1.55 20.21
N ARG A 162 -50.57 -1.87 18.98
CA ARG A 162 -49.66 -2.20 17.85
C ARG A 162 -48.87 -0.99 17.38
N LEU A 163 -49.49 0.18 17.42
CA LEU A 163 -48.84 1.47 17.18
C LEU A 163 -47.73 1.73 18.21
N THR A 164 -47.99 1.46 19.49
CA THR A 164 -47.01 1.66 20.58
C THR A 164 -45.80 0.74 20.43
N GLU A 165 -46.02 -0.54 20.06
CA GLU A 165 -44.95 -1.50 19.81
C GLU A 165 -44.09 -1.12 18.58
N ALA A 166 -44.74 -0.64 17.52
CA ALA A 166 -44.04 -0.20 16.31
C ALA A 166 -43.20 1.08 16.55
N PHE A 167 -43.70 2.03 17.34
CA PHE A 167 -42.94 3.20 17.79
C PHE A 167 -41.76 2.83 18.70
N ALA A 168 -41.95 1.89 19.64
CA ALA A 168 -40.87 1.41 20.51
C ALA A 168 -39.73 0.79 19.69
N ARG A 169 -40.07 0.01 18.65
CA ARG A 169 -39.09 -0.59 17.73
C ARG A 169 -38.35 0.47 16.91
N LEU A 170 -39.04 1.52 16.47
CA LEU A 170 -38.42 2.63 15.74
C LEU A 170 -37.40 3.38 16.61
N HIS A 171 -37.77 3.67 17.86
CA HIS A 171 -36.92 4.33 18.84
C HIS A 171 -35.69 3.47 19.21
N GLU A 172 -35.86 2.15 19.34
CA GLU A 172 -34.74 1.23 19.59
C GLU A 172 -33.71 1.25 18.45
N VAL A 173 -34.18 1.26 17.19
CA VAL A 173 -33.31 1.35 16.01
C VAL A 173 -32.57 2.69 16.01
N GLU A 174 -33.25 3.81 16.26
CA GLU A 174 -32.63 5.15 16.31
C GLU A 174 -31.58 5.30 17.42
N CYS A 175 -31.83 4.75 18.62
CA CYS A 175 -30.88 4.78 19.74
C CYS A 175 -29.58 4.00 19.48
N ARG A 176 -29.58 3.00 18.60
CA ARG A 176 -28.40 2.17 18.32
C ARG A 176 -27.24 2.91 17.65
N VAL A 177 -27.48 4.10 17.10
CA VAL A 177 -26.50 4.87 16.32
C VAL A 177 -26.06 6.17 17.01
N GLN A 178 -26.65 6.56 18.14
CA GLN A 178 -26.08 7.60 18.99
C GLN A 178 -24.81 7.06 19.68
N ILE A 179 -23.69 7.14 18.95
CA ILE A 179 -22.32 7.00 19.46
C ILE A 179 -21.65 8.37 19.33
#